data_AF-A0A1U9NLT2-F1
#
_entry.id   AF-A0A1U9NLT2-F1
#
_cell.length_a   1.000
_cell.length_b   1.000
_cell.length_c   1.000
_cell.angle_alpha   90.00
_cell.angle_beta   90.00
_cell.angle_gamma   90.00
#
_symmetry.space_group_name_H-M   'P 1'
#
loop_
_entity.id
_entity.type
_entity.pdbx_description
1 polymer ?
#
loop_
_entity_poly.entity_id
_entity_poly.type
_entity_poly.pdbx_seq_one_letter_code
_entity_poly.pdbx_strand_id
1 'polypeptide(L)'
;MDLREQNEYDWPPRPHVFPELMTPVEAAMFLRLDQTGHTPKSARRTLNYWRDRGELCATKYARRVWYLKSELEAFLSVKTENI
;
A
#
# COMPACT_ATOMS: atom_id res chain seq x y z
N MET A 1 7.57 14.93 25.17
CA MET A 1 7.91 15.34 23.80
C MET A 1 6.99 14.54 22.89
N ASP A 2 5.89 15.16 22.48
CA ASP A 2 4.79 14.49 21.78
C ASP A 2 5.24 14.22 20.33
N LEU A 3 5.34 12.94 19.96
CA LEU A 3 5.81 12.52 18.65
C LEU A 3 4.66 12.61 17.67
N ARG A 4 4.45 13.82 17.16
CA ARG A 4 3.84 14.15 15.85
C ARG A 4 2.54 13.39 15.59
N GLU A 5 1.41 14.06 15.81
CA GLU A 5 0.28 13.91 14.89
C GLU A 5 0.82 14.24 13.48
N GLN A 6 1.30 13.22 12.76
CA GLN A 6 1.55 13.35 11.34
C GLN A 6 0.20 13.70 10.72
N ASN A 7 0.13 14.88 10.11
CA ASN A 7 -1.05 15.35 9.40
C ASN A 7 -1.59 14.21 8.54
N GLU A 8 -2.88 13.90 8.65
CA GLU A 8 -3.45 12.67 8.06
C GLU A 8 -3.28 12.62 6.52
N TYR A 9 -2.90 13.74 5.90
CA TYR A 9 -2.69 13.93 4.46
C TYR A 9 -1.22 13.83 4.02
N ASP A 10 -0.26 13.87 4.96
CA ASP A 10 1.15 13.93 4.63
C ASP A 10 1.66 12.52 4.30
N TRP A 11 1.78 12.25 3.00
CA TRP A 11 2.52 11.10 2.52
C TRP A 11 4.01 11.26 2.85
N PRO A 12 4.71 10.19 3.29
CA PRO A 12 6.16 10.25 3.36
C PRO A 12 6.76 10.46 1.96
N PRO A 13 8.04 10.84 1.86
CA PRO A 13 8.72 10.89 0.58
C PRO A 13 8.64 9.54 -0.13
N ARG A 14 8.29 9.56 -1.41
CA ARG A 14 8.24 8.34 -2.22
C ARG A 14 9.67 7.76 -2.38
N PRO A 15 9.86 6.46 -2.14
CA PRO A 15 11.16 5.81 -2.41
C PRO A 15 11.57 5.98 -3.87
N HIS A 16 12.86 6.23 -4.12
CA HIS A 16 13.40 6.24 -5.49
C HIS A 16 13.29 4.85 -6.15
N VAL A 17 13.50 3.80 -5.35
CA VAL A 17 13.32 2.40 -5.72
C VAL A 17 12.49 1.75 -4.62
N PHE A 18 11.41 1.07 -5.01
CA PHE A 18 10.61 0.31 -4.07
C PHE A 18 11.29 -1.03 -3.73
N PRO A 19 11.38 -1.40 -2.45
CA PRO A 19 11.97 -2.66 -2.02
C PRO A 19 11.07 -3.86 -2.36
N GLU A 20 11.62 -5.07 -2.32
CA GLU A 20 10.85 -6.31 -2.56
C GLU A 20 9.74 -6.55 -1.53
N LEU A 21 9.93 -6.08 -0.28
CA LEU A 21 8.94 -6.17 0.78
C LEU A 21 8.58 -4.76 1.26
N MET A 22 7.31 -4.39 1.12
CA MET A 22 6.81 -3.05 1.35
C MET A 22 5.86 -2.98 2.54
N THR A 23 5.93 -1.88 3.28
CA THR A 23 4.90 -1.52 4.26
C THR A 23 3.59 -1.15 3.55
N PRO A 24 2.45 -1.05 4.26
CA PRO A 24 1.18 -0.65 3.64
C PRO A 24 1.24 0.74 2.97
N VAL A 25 2.08 1.65 3.47
CA VAL A 25 2.20 3.00 2.86
C VAL A 25 3.00 2.94 1.57
N GLU A 26 4.13 2.23 1.57
CA GLU A 26 4.94 2.04 0.36
C GLU A 26 4.16 1.26 -0.69
N ALA A 27 3.43 0.20 -0.31
CA ALA A 27 2.56 -0.54 -1.21
C ALA A 27 1.47 0.35 -1.82
N ALA A 28 0.87 1.24 -1.03
CA ALA A 28 -0.09 2.21 -1.53
C ALA A 28 0.54 3.20 -2.54
N MET A 29 1.75 3.68 -2.28
CA MET A 29 2.49 4.53 -3.23
C MET A 29 2.92 3.78 -4.49
N PHE A 30 3.28 2.50 -4.36
CA PHE A 30 3.61 1.63 -5.50
C PHE A 30 2.40 1.53 -6.44
N LEU A 31 1.21 1.34 -5.87
CA LEU A 31 -0.07 1.36 -6.59
C LEU A 31 -0.58 2.78 -6.93
N ARG A 32 0.23 3.82 -6.67
CA ARG A 32 -0.05 5.24 -6.93
C ARG A 32 -1.32 5.80 -6.26
N LEU A 33 -1.75 5.23 -5.14
CA LEU A 33 -2.89 5.74 -4.39
C LEU A 33 -2.64 7.15 -3.82
N ASP A 34 -1.38 7.48 -3.57
CA ASP A 34 -0.92 8.82 -3.21
C ASP A 34 -1.20 9.87 -4.31
N GLN A 35 -1.48 9.46 -5.54
CA GLN A 35 -1.79 10.34 -6.68
C GLN A 35 -3.27 10.37 -7.05
N THR A 36 -4.13 9.60 -6.38
CA THR A 36 -5.56 9.47 -6.73
C THR A 36 -6.50 10.12 -5.70
N GLY A 37 -5.96 11.02 -4.86
CA GLY A 37 -6.72 11.72 -3.83
C GLY A 37 -6.89 10.93 -2.52
N HIS A 38 -6.24 9.76 -2.39
CA HIS A 38 -6.19 9.07 -1.10
C HIS A 38 -5.20 9.74 -0.15
N THR A 39 -5.52 9.65 1.14
CA THR A 39 -4.58 9.88 2.24
C THR A 39 -3.92 8.55 2.63
N PRO A 40 -2.78 8.54 3.33
CA PRO A 40 -2.20 7.29 3.85
C PRO A 40 -3.21 6.44 4.64
N LYS A 41 -4.11 7.08 5.39
CA LYS A 41 -5.16 6.41 6.17
C LYS A 41 -6.23 5.78 5.26
N SER A 42 -6.75 6.52 4.27
CA SER A 42 -7.76 5.99 3.37
C SER A 42 -7.18 4.93 2.42
N ALA A 43 -5.94 5.11 1.97
CA ALA A 43 -5.22 4.12 1.16
C ALA A 43 -5.04 2.78 1.91
N ARG A 44 -4.67 2.82 3.20
CA ARG A 44 -4.62 1.61 4.03
C ARG A 44 -5.97 0.90 4.13
N ARG A 45 -7.07 1.64 4.21
CA ARG A 45 -8.42 1.07 4.18
C ARG A 45 -8.71 0.41 2.83
N THR A 46 -8.33 1.05 1.73
CA THR A 46 -8.43 0.46 0.39
C THR A 46 -7.62 -0.84 0.25
N LEU A 47 -6.38 -0.88 0.74
CA LEU A 47 -5.57 -2.10 0.74
C LEU A 47 -6.20 -3.22 1.57
N ASN A 48 -6.75 -2.89 2.74
CA ASN A 48 -7.50 -3.85 3.55
C ASN A 48 -8.73 -4.36 2.80
N TYR A 49 -9.49 -3.48 2.15
CA TYR A 49 -10.66 -3.84 1.37
C TYR A 49 -10.33 -4.85 0.26
N TRP A 50 -9.24 -4.63 -0.49
CA TRP A 50 -8.81 -5.61 -1.52
C TRP A 50 -8.35 -6.93 -0.92
N ARG A 51 -7.66 -6.91 0.22
CA ARG A 51 -7.27 -8.14 0.92
C ARG A 51 -8.47 -8.92 1.43
N ASP A 52 -9.43 -8.22 2.02
CA ASP A 52 -10.62 -8.85 2.61
C ASP A 52 -11.52 -9.46 1.51
N ARG A 53 -11.40 -8.97 0.26
CA ARG A 53 -12.00 -9.57 -0.94
C ARG A 53 -11.16 -10.69 -1.59
N GLY A 54 -9.97 -10.97 -1.07
CA GLY A 54 -9.05 -11.96 -1.64
C GLY A 54 -8.37 -11.51 -2.95
N GLU A 55 -8.49 -10.23 -3.32
CA GLU A 55 -7.87 -9.69 -4.54
C GLU A 55 -6.39 -9.35 -4.33
N LEU A 56 -5.98 -9.08 -3.09
CA LEU A 56 -4.61 -8.70 -2.74
C LEU A 56 -4.10 -9.53 -1.57
N CYS A 57 -2.97 -10.22 -1.77
CA CYS A 57 -2.29 -10.98 -0.73
C CYS A 57 -1.36 -10.09 0.10
N ALA A 58 -1.28 -10.37 1.40
CA ALA A 58 -0.35 -9.70 2.30
C ALA A 58 0.26 -10.70 3.28
N THR A 59 1.55 -10.53 3.58
CA THR A 59 2.27 -11.39 4.53
C THR A 59 2.27 -10.76 5.91
N LYS A 60 1.93 -11.54 6.95
CA LYS A 60 2.08 -11.12 8.35
C LYS A 60 3.46 -11.52 8.86
N TYR A 61 4.29 -10.54 9.18
CA TYR A 61 5.63 -10.74 9.73
C TYR A 61 5.93 -9.71 10.82
N ALA A 62 6.53 -10.15 11.93
CA ALA A 62 6.86 -9.32 13.08
C ALA A 62 5.67 -8.45 13.59
N ARG A 63 4.46 -9.03 13.66
CA ARG A 63 3.21 -8.36 14.05
C ARG A 63 2.79 -7.20 13.13
N ARG A 64 3.36 -7.10 11.92
CA ARG A 64 3.03 -6.11 10.90
C ARG A 64 2.56 -6.80 9.61
N VAL A 65 1.78 -6.06 8.83
CA VAL A 65 1.34 -6.47 7.49
C VAL A 65 2.34 -5.92 6.48
N TRP A 66 2.78 -6.78 5.57
CA TRP A 66 3.73 -6.47 4.51
C TRP A 66 3.19 -6.95 3.17
N TYR A 67 3.65 -6.29 2.10
CA TYR A 67 3.29 -6.61 0.73
C TYR A 67 4.54 -6.91 -0.07
N LEU A 68 4.57 -8.07 -0.73
CA LEU A 68 5.63 -8.40 -1.67
C LEU A 68 5.39 -7.63 -2.96
N LYS A 69 6.46 -7.13 -3.58
CA LYS A 69 6.40 -6.43 -4.86
C LYS A 69 5.77 -7.31 -5.95
N SER A 70 6.17 -8.58 -6.04
CA SER A 70 5.62 -9.54 -7.00
C SER A 70 4.10 -9.71 -6.86
N GLU A 71 3.57 -9.68 -5.64
CA GLU A 71 2.13 -9.76 -5.39
C GLU A 71 1.39 -8.49 -5.85
N LEU A 72 1.99 -7.31 -5.64
CA LEU A 72 1.44 -6.05 -6.13
C LEU A 72 1.45 -5.97 -7.66
N GLU A 73 2.51 -6.48 -8.29
CA GLU A 73 2.61 -6.58 -9.75
C GLU A 73 1.58 -7.56 -10.32
N ALA A 74 1.43 -8.73 -9.71
CA ALA A 74 0.39 -9.71 -10.09
C ALA A 74 -1.02 -9.12 -9.93
N PHE A 75 -1.29 -8.41 -8.84
CA PHE A 75 -2.54 -7.69 -8.63
C PHE A 75 -2.83 -6.69 -9.76
N LEU A 76 -1.82 -5.91 -10.18
CA LEU A 76 -1.97 -4.98 -11.30
C LEU A 76 -2.25 -5.70 -12.62
N SER A 77 -1.56 -6.82 -12.90
CA SER A 77 -1.78 -7.63 -14.10
C SER A 77 -3.23 -8.09 -14.20
N VAL A 78 -3.76 -8.65 -13.11
CA VAL A 78 -5.15 -9.13 -13.02
C VAL A 78 -6.15 -7.98 -13.22
N LYS A 79 -5.87 -6.77 -12.70
CA LYS A 79 -6.73 -5.60 -12.92
C LYS A 79 -6.73 -5.13 -14.37
N THR A 80 -5.61 -5.25 -15.08
CA THR A 80 -5.51 -4.86 -16.49
C THR A 80 -6.07 -5.90 -17.46
N GLU A 81 -6.06 -7.19 -17.10
CA GLU A 81 -6.62 -8.28 -17.91
C GLU A 81 -8.16 -8.31 -17.91
N ASN A 82 -8.80 -7.64 -16.96
CA ASN A 82 -10.26 -7.52 -16.86
C ASN A 82 -10.83 -6.23 -17.47
N ILE A 83 -10.07 -5.56 -18.35
CA ILE A 83 -10.49 -4.38 -19.13
C ILE A 83 -10.91 -4.81 -20.54
#